data_AF-A0A2H9DA71-F1
#
_entry.id   AF-A0A2H9DA71-F1
#
_cell.length_a   1.000
_cell.length_b   1.000
_cell.length_c   1.000
_cell.angle_alpha   90.00
_cell.angle_beta   90.00
_cell.angle_gamma   90.00
#
_symmetry.space_group_name_H-M   'P 1'
#
loop_
_entity.id
_entity.type
_entity.pdbx_description
1 polymer ?
#
loop_
_entity_poly.entity_id
_entity_poly.type
_entity_poly.pdbx_seq_one_letter_code
_entity_poly.pdbx_strand_id
1 'polypeptide(L)' 'MIAPLESQSVNVKSNNANNWYLTIIDDHGNYISDKI' A
#
# COMPACT_ATOMS: atom_id res chain seq x y z
N MET A 1 1.34 3.49 9.08
CA MET A 1 0.18 2.85 9.75
C MET A 1 -1.02 3.73 9.50
N ILE A 2 -2.08 3.19 8.90
CA ILE A 2 -3.36 3.89 8.65
C ILE A 2 -4.37 3.26 9.61
N ALA A 3 -5.21 4.07 10.26
CA ALA A 3 -6.23 3.55 11.15
C ALA A 3 -7.35 2.83 10.37
N PRO A 4 -8.13 1.93 11.01
CA PRO A 4 -9.25 1.27 10.36
C PRO A 4 -10.22 2.29 9.74
N LEU A 5 -10.65 2.05 8.50
CA LEU A 5 -11.56 2.91 7.72
C LEU A 5 -11.03 4.31 7.34
N GLU A 6 -9.77 4.61 7.67
CA GLU A 6 -9.13 5.86 7.26
C GLU A 6 -8.42 5.73 5.91
N SER A 7 -8.15 6.89 5.30
CA SER A 7 -7.36 6.99 4.07
C SER A 7 -6.12 7.84 4.30
N GLN A 8 -5.06 7.58 3.55
CA GLN A 8 -3.83 8.36 3.60
C GLN A 8 -3.38 8.73 2.20
N SER A 9 -3.22 10.03 1.94
CA SER A 9 -2.59 10.49 0.71
C SER A 9 -1.10 10.17 0.71
N VAL A 10 -0.63 9.52 -0.34
CA VAL A 10 0.79 9.24 -0.57
C VAL A 10 1.31 10.09 -1.71
N ASN A 11 2.45 10.74 -1.52
CA ASN A 11 3.11 11.48 -2.58
C ASN A 11 3.95 10.51 -3.40
N VAL A 12 3.66 10.40 -4.69
CA VAL A 12 4.32 9.47 -5.60
C VAL A 12 5.17 10.24 -6.60
N LYS A 13 6.36 9.73 -6.93
CA LYS A 13 7.29 10.42 -7.83
C LYS A 13 6.75 10.60 -9.25
N SER A 14 5.85 9.71 -9.69
CA SER A 14 5.20 9.79 -10.99
C SER A 14 3.72 9.46 -10.84
N ASN A 15 2.86 10.45 -11.05
CA ASN A 15 1.42 10.26 -11.05
C ASN A 15 0.91 9.53 -12.31
N ASN A 16 1.78 9.32 -13.31
CA ASN A 16 1.43 8.71 -14.59
C ASN A 16 1.89 7.26 -14.71
N ALA A 17 2.07 6.58 -13.56
CA ALA A 17 2.38 5.16 -13.54
C ALA A 17 1.12 4.37 -13.94
N ASN A 18 1.24 3.58 -15.02
CA ASN A 18 0.14 2.78 -15.53
C ASN A 18 -0.23 1.60 -14.62
N ASN A 19 0.70 1.18 -13.75
CA ASN A 19 0.52 0.08 -12.82
C ASN A 19 1.11 0.43 -11.46
N TRP A 20 0.39 0.08 -10.40
CA TRP A 20 0.84 0.17 -9.02
C TRP A 20 0.98 -1.25 -8.47
N TYR A 21 2.08 -1.53 -7.77
CA TYR A 21 2.26 -2.76 -7.02
C TYR A 21 2.13 -2.42 -5.53
N LEU A 22 1.23 -3.10 -4.84
CA LEU A 22 0.96 -2.89 -3.43
C LEU A 22 1.28 -4.17 -2.66
N THR A 23 2.24 -4.10 -1.75
CA THR A 23 2.58 -5.21 -0.86
C THR A 23 2.12 -4.88 0.56
N ILE A 24 1.35 -5.79 1.16
CA ILE A 24 0.92 -5.69 2.57
C ILE A 24 1.75 -6.65 3.41
N ILE A 25 2.31 -6.13 4.50
CA ILE A 25 3.01 -6.89 5.54
C ILE A 25 2.27 -6.77 6.86
N ASP A 26 2.21 -7.86 7.63
CA ASP A 26 1.68 -7.85 8.99
C ASP A 26 2.73 -7.30 9.99
N ASP A 27 2.31 -7.18 11.25
CA ASP A 27 3.14 -6.70 12.36
C ASP A 27 4.27 -7.65 12.75
N HIS A 28 4.16 -8.93 12.38
CA HIS A 28 5.21 -9.94 12.53
C HIS A 28 6.17 -9.97 11.33
N GLY A 29 5.95 -9.14 10.31
CA GLY A 29 6.73 -9.09 9.08
C GLY A 29 6.39 -10.18 8.07
N ASN A 30 5.29 -10.91 8.27
CA ASN A 30 4.80 -11.85 7.26
C ASN A 30 4.11 -11.10 6.14
N TYR A 31 4.21 -11.67 4.95
CA TYR A 31 3.54 -11.18 3.77
C TYR A 31 2.05 -11.58 3.78
N ILE A 32 1.16 -10.61 3.52
CA ILE A 32 -0.30 -10.83 3.49
C ILE A 32 -0.83 -10.92 2.04
N SER A 33 -0.39 -10.06 1.11
CA SER A 33 -0.81 -10.11 -0.32
C SER A 33 -0.07 -9.06 -1.19
N ASP A 34 0.12 -9.37 -2.48
CA ASP A 34 0.49 -8.45 -3.58
C ASP A 34 -0.69 -8.04 -4.46
N LYS A 35 -1.84 -8.72 -4.30
CA LYS A 35 -3.03 -8.51 -5.14
C LYS A 35 -4.11 -7.82 -4.32
N ILE A 36 -4.29 -6.53 -4.62
CA ILE A 36 -5.51 -5.76 -4.39
C ILE A 36 -5.95 -5.22 -5.74
#